data_AF-A0A3Q2XH35-F1
#
_entry.id   AF-A0A3Q2XH35-F1
#
_cell.length_a   1.000
_cell.length_b   1.000
_cell.length_c   1.000
_cell.angle_alpha   90.00
_cell.angle_beta   90.00
_cell.angle_gamma   90.00
#
_symmetry.space_group_name_H-M   'P 1'
#
loop_
_entity.id
_entity.type
_entity.pdbx_description
1 polymer ?
#
loop_
_entity_poly.entity_id
_entity_poly.type
_entity_poly.pdbx_seq_one_letter_code
_entity_poly.pdbx_strand_id
1 'polypeptide(L)'
;MWALGVILYILLCGFAPFRSRDRDQEELFEIIKRGHLHFLSPYWDTISEEAKGLVSGLIQSDPVTRMTAQNTLQHPWLRAKVASCQAHDELLRHGHFFVKRTHQCEYNCHN
;
A
#
# COMPACT_ATOMS: atom_id res chain seq x y z
N MET A 1 13.34 3.96 -4.39
CA MET A 1 13.00 2.76 -3.58
C MET A 1 12.94 3.07 -2.09
N TRP A 2 14.02 3.58 -1.47
CA TRP A 2 14.00 3.95 -0.05
C TRP A 2 12.83 4.89 0.34
N ALA A 3 12.69 6.02 -0.37
CA ALA A 3 11.61 6.98 -0.12
C ALA A 3 10.21 6.36 -0.26
N LEU A 4 10.04 5.41 -1.19
CA LEU A 4 8.78 4.67 -1.34
C LEU A 4 8.47 3.84 -0.09
N GLY A 5 9.47 3.16 0.46
CA GLY A 5 9.32 2.42 1.72
C GLY A 5 8.92 3.34 2.87
N VAL A 6 9.52 4.53 2.98
CA VAL A 6 9.19 5.51 4.03
C VAL A 6 7.74 5.99 3.90
N ILE A 7 7.31 6.35 2.69
CA ILE A 7 5.93 6.76 2.42
C ILE A 7 4.97 5.62 2.75
N LEU A 8 5.27 4.39 2.32
CA LEU A 8 4.43 3.22 2.58
C LEU A 8 4.30 2.93 4.08
N TYR A 9 5.39 3.04 4.84
CA TYR A 9 5.37 2.90 6.30
C TYR A 9 4.39 3.90 6.93
N ILE A 10 4.46 5.17 6.52
CA ILE A 10 3.57 6.23 7.01
C ILE A 10 2.11 5.94 6.64
N LEU A 11 1.84 5.47 5.43
CA LEU A 11 0.47 5.15 5.00
C LEU A 11 -0.15 3.99 5.78
N LEU A 12 0.66 3.05 6.29
CA LEU A 12 0.17 1.88 7.00
C LEU A 12 -0.10 2.15 8.49
N CYS A 13 0.77 2.90 9.17
CA CYS A 13 0.67 3.11 10.62
C CYS A 13 0.43 4.56 11.05
N GLY A 14 0.55 5.53 10.13
CA GLY A 14 0.28 6.95 10.37
C GLY A 14 1.46 7.77 10.90
N PHE A 15 2.67 7.20 10.96
CA PHE A 15 3.82 7.89 11.55
C PHE A 15 5.17 7.59 10.87
N ALA A 16 6.14 8.49 11.03
CA ALA A 16 7.47 8.33 10.42
C ALA A 16 8.28 7.20 11.09
N PRO A 17 9.00 6.36 10.31
CA PRO A 17 9.73 5.20 10.82
C PRO A 17 10.95 5.55 11.70
N PHE A 18 11.55 6.74 11.51
CA PHE A 18 12.75 7.16 12.24
C PHE A 18 12.47 8.42 13.06
N ARG A 19 12.84 8.40 14.33
CA ARG A 19 12.74 9.51 15.27
C ARG A 19 13.88 9.45 16.30
N SER A 20 14.50 10.58 16.58
CA SER A 20 15.37 10.75 17.75
C SER A 20 14.55 11.10 18.98
N ARG A 21 15.02 10.68 20.16
CA ARG A 21 14.29 10.92 21.43
C ARG A 21 14.31 12.40 21.79
N ASP A 22 15.47 13.02 21.66
CA ASP A 22 15.71 14.41 22.08
C ASP A 22 15.73 15.40 20.90
N ARG A 23 15.19 15.00 19.74
CA ARG A 23 15.25 15.76 18.48
C ARG A 23 16.68 16.07 18.02
N ASP A 24 17.63 15.27 18.48
CA ASP A 24 19.01 15.29 18.03
C ASP A 24 19.08 14.90 16.55
N GLN A 25 19.73 15.73 15.74
CA GLN A 25 19.86 15.52 14.30
C GLN A 25 20.94 14.49 13.95
N GLU A 26 22.02 14.44 14.73
CA GLU A 26 23.11 13.48 14.52
C GLU A 26 22.62 12.07 14.85
N GLU A 27 21.92 11.91 15.99
CA GLU A 27 21.29 10.63 16.36
C GLU A 27 20.31 10.17 15.28
N LEU A 28 19.43 11.07 14.81
CA LEU A 28 18.47 10.77 13.77
C LEU A 28 19.15 10.32 12.47
N PHE A 29 20.23 11.00 12.07
CA PHE A 29 20.95 10.67 10.85
C PHE A 29 21.63 9.30 10.95
N GLU A 30 22.20 8.96 12.10
CA GLU A 30 22.77 7.64 12.36
C GLU A 30 21.70 6.54 12.34
N ILE A 31 20.51 6.79 12.89
CA ILE A 31 19.37 5.86 12.81
C ILE A 31 18.97 5.64 11.35
N ILE A 32 18.86 6.72 10.57
CA ILE A 32 18.50 6.66 9.14
C ILE A 32 19.55 5.86 8.36
N LYS A 33 20.85 6.07 8.62
CA LYS A 33 21.93 5.33 7.97
C LYS A 33 21.89 3.84 8.27
N ARG A 34 21.60 3.48 9.53
CA ARG A 34 21.46 2.06 9.94
C ARG A 34 20.30 1.40 9.21
N GLY A 35 19.20 2.13 9.00
CA GLY A 35 18.03 1.62 8.30
C GLY A 35 17.28 0.52 9.04
N HIS A 36 17.49 0.39 10.36
CA HIS A 36 16.75 -0.56 11.17
C HIS A 36 15.32 -0.06 11.38
N LEU A 37 14.37 -0.82 10.85
CA LEU A 37 12.95 -0.57 11.06
C LEU A 37 12.45 -1.28 12.31
N HIS A 38 11.59 -0.58 13.05
CA HIS A 38 10.85 -1.14 14.16
C HIS A 38 9.36 -1.11 13.85
N PHE A 39 8.73 -2.28 13.91
CA PHE A 39 7.27 -2.44 13.79
C PHE A 39 6.67 -2.44 15.20
N LEU A 40 6.20 -1.28 15.64
CA LEU A 40 5.74 -1.09 17.01
C LEU A 40 4.31 -1.62 17.20
N SER A 41 4.12 -2.47 18.21
CA SER A 41 2.79 -2.80 18.74
C SER A 41 2.20 -1.59 19.49
N PRO A 42 0.88 -1.37 19.43
CA PRO A 42 -0.15 -2.19 18.77
C PRO A 42 -0.37 -1.85 17.29
N TYR A 43 0.26 -0.80 16.77
CA TYR A 43 -0.03 -0.24 15.44
C TYR A 43 0.24 -1.21 14.28
N TRP A 44 1.22 -2.09 14.45
CA TRP A 44 1.62 -3.07 13.44
C TRP A 44 1.06 -4.47 13.68
N ASP A 45 0.25 -4.68 14.71
CA ASP A 45 -0.28 -6.00 15.06
C ASP A 45 -1.39 -6.43 14.08
N THR A 46 -2.17 -5.49 13.57
CA THR A 46 -3.25 -5.74 12.60
C THR A 46 -2.77 -5.71 11.15
N ILE A 47 -1.51 -5.36 10.92
CA ILE A 47 -0.93 -5.26 9.57
C ILE A 47 -0.33 -6.62 9.19
N SER A 48 -0.67 -7.09 7.99
CA SER A 48 -0.19 -8.35 7.41
C SER A 48 1.35 -8.44 7.36
N GLU A 49 1.90 -9.61 7.61
CA GLU A 49 3.36 -9.86 7.52
C GLU A 49 3.92 -9.59 6.12
N GLU A 50 3.13 -9.80 5.06
CA GLU A 50 3.53 -9.49 3.69
C GLU A 50 3.74 -7.98 3.49
N ALA A 51 2.98 -7.13 4.19
CA ALA A 51 3.19 -5.69 4.14
C ALA A 51 4.51 -5.31 4.83
N LYS A 52 4.77 -5.90 5.99
CA LYS A 52 6.01 -5.70 6.76
C LYS A 52 7.22 -6.14 5.96
N GLY A 53 7.13 -7.29 5.28
CA GLY A 53 8.14 -7.80 4.36
C GLY A 53 8.43 -6.85 3.21
N LEU A 54 7.39 -6.30 2.56
CA LEU A 54 7.55 -5.32 1.50
C LEU A 54 8.28 -4.06 1.98
N VAL A 55 7.83 -3.49 3.10
CA VAL A 55 8.45 -2.27 3.67
C VAL A 55 9.91 -2.54 4.06
N SER A 56 10.20 -3.70 4.65
CA SER A 56 11.56 -4.11 5.03
C SER A 56 12.48 -4.30 3.82
N GLY A 57 11.96 -4.78 2.69
CA GLY A 57 12.74 -4.91 1.46
C GLY A 57 12.98 -3.57 0.75
N LEU A 58 12.10 -2.59 0.95
CA LEU A 58 12.22 -1.23 0.38
C LEU A 58 13.20 -0.36 1.17
N ILE A 59 13.21 -0.49 2.50
CA ILE A 59 14.08 0.25 3.42
C ILE A 59 15.26 -0.66 3.82
N GLN A 60 16.13 -0.94 2.85
CA GLN A 60 17.43 -1.60 3.08
C GLN A 60 18.56 -0.59 2.95
N SER A 61 19.49 -0.61 3.91
CA SER A 61 20.65 0.27 3.96
C SER A 61 21.59 -0.03 2.78
N ASP A 62 21.87 -1.30 2.54
CA ASP A 62 22.63 -1.77 1.40
C ASP A 62 21.81 -1.67 0.09
N PRO A 63 22.29 -0.94 -0.93
CA PRO A 63 21.60 -0.81 -2.21
C PRO A 63 21.53 -2.11 -3.02
N VAL A 64 22.42 -3.09 -2.79
CA VAL A 64 22.44 -4.35 -3.55
C VAL A 64 21.30 -5.27 -3.10
N THR A 65 21.05 -5.34 -1.79
CA THR A 65 19.92 -6.08 -1.21
C THR A 65 18.59 -5.33 -1.31
N ARG A 66 18.61 -4.03 -1.61
CA ARG A 66 17.41 -3.21 -1.74
C ARG A 66 16.54 -3.63 -2.92
N MET A 67 15.25 -3.81 -2.65
CA MET A 67 14.28 -4.23 -3.66
C MET A 67 14.17 -3.19 -4.80
N THR A 68 14.20 -3.67 -6.04
CA THR A 68 13.98 -2.85 -7.23
C THR A 68 12.50 -2.57 -7.45
N ALA A 69 12.17 -1.57 -8.26
CA ALA A 69 10.77 -1.24 -8.58
C ALA A 69 10.02 -2.43 -9.21
N GLN A 70 10.68 -3.17 -10.10
CA GLN A 70 10.09 -4.36 -10.74
C GLN A 70 9.78 -5.46 -9.72
N ASN A 71 10.71 -5.75 -8.81
CA ASN A 71 10.50 -6.73 -7.75
C ASN A 71 9.39 -6.29 -6.79
N THR A 72 9.31 -4.99 -6.49
CA THR A 72 8.26 -4.39 -5.66
C THR A 72 6.87 -4.58 -6.28
N LEU A 73 6.73 -4.36 -7.60
CA LEU A 73 5.48 -4.58 -8.34
C LEU A 73 5.03 -6.04 -8.32
N GLN A 74 5.98 -6.97 -8.30
CA GLN A 74 5.72 -8.40 -8.27
C GLN A 74 5.48 -8.95 -6.85
N HIS A 75 5.68 -8.13 -5.81
CA HIS A 75 5.55 -8.56 -4.43
C HIS A 75 4.12 -9.04 -4.12
N PRO A 76 3.93 -10.17 -3.41
CA PRO A 76 2.61 -10.75 -3.14
C PRO A 76 1.62 -9.75 -2.54
N TRP A 77 2.08 -8.91 -1.59
CA TRP A 77 1.26 -7.89 -0.96
C TRP A 77 0.62 -6.91 -1.95
N LEU A 78 1.38 -6.46 -2.95
CA LEU A 78 0.89 -5.51 -3.94
C LEU A 78 0.04 -6.22 -5.00
N ARG A 79 0.47 -7.40 -5.47
CA ARG A 79 -0.29 -8.20 -6.44
C ARG A 79 -1.68 -8.58 -5.93
N ALA A 80 -1.79 -8.97 -4.65
CA ALA A 80 -3.08 -9.29 -4.04
C ALA A 80 -4.04 -8.08 -4.05
N LYS A 81 -3.53 -6.88 -3.76
CA LYS A 81 -4.33 -5.65 -3.76
C LYS A 81 -4.69 -5.18 -5.17
N VAL A 82 -3.77 -5.27 -6.13
CA VAL A 82 -4.06 -4.91 -7.53
C VAL A 82 -5.15 -5.81 -8.11
N ALA A 83 -5.12 -7.12 -7.83
CA ALA A 83 -6.19 -8.03 -8.26
C ALA A 83 -7.57 -7.63 -7.68
N SER A 84 -7.62 -7.20 -6.41
CA SER A 84 -8.89 -6.70 -5.83
C SER A 84 -9.38 -5.39 -6.45
N CYS A 85 -8.47 -4.50 -6.87
CA CYS A 85 -8.85 -3.24 -7.51
C CYS A 85 -9.26 -3.42 -8.98
N GLN A 86 -8.62 -4.34 -9.71
CA GLN A 86 -8.96 -4.62 -11.12
C GLN A 86 -10.36 -5.23 -11.26
N ALA A 87 -10.79 -6.06 -10.31
CA ALA A 87 -12.16 -6.56 -10.27
C ALA A 87 -13.21 -5.44 -10.12
N HIS A 88 -12.84 -4.29 -9.54
CA HIS A 88 -13.72 -3.13 -9.44
C HIS A 88 -13.65 -2.21 -10.68
N ASP A 89 -12.51 -2.18 -11.39
CA ASP A 89 -12.34 -1.42 -12.64
C ASP A 89 -13.01 -2.10 -13.85
N GLU A 90 -13.13 -3.43 -13.85
CA GLU A 90 -13.84 -4.17 -14.90
C GLU A 90 -15.36 -3.91 -14.89
N LEU A 91 -15.93 -3.54 -13.72
CA LEU A 91 -17.30 -3.06 -13.61
C LEU A 91 -17.49 -1.60 -14.09
N LEU A 92 -16.41 -0.79 -14.12
CA LEU A 92 -16.46 0.60 -14.61
C LEU A 92 -16.10 0.72 -16.10
N ARG A 93 -15.30 -0.21 -16.66
CA ARG A 93 -15.08 -0.30 -18.13
C ARG A 93 -16.25 -0.92 -18.88
N HIS A 94 -17.10 -1.71 -18.24
CA HIS A 94 -18.40 -2.13 -18.78
C HIS A 94 -19.52 -1.09 -18.55
N GLY A 95 -19.17 0.20 -18.46
CA GLY A 95 -20.06 1.35 -18.51
C GLY A 95 -20.80 1.58 -19.83
N HIS A 96 -21.03 0.53 -20.64
CA HIS A 96 -22.05 0.53 -21.70
C HIS A 96 -23.35 -0.19 -21.26
N PHE A 97 -23.58 -0.33 -19.95
CA PHE A 97 -24.81 -0.92 -19.43
C PHE A 97 -25.71 0.04 -18.63
N PHE A 98 -25.32 1.31 -18.44
CA PHE A 98 -26.12 2.30 -17.69
C PHE A 98 -26.98 3.24 -18.57
N VAL A 99 -27.36 2.83 -19.79
CA VAL A 99 -28.45 3.48 -20.56
C VAL A 99 -29.40 2.44 -21.16
N LYS A 100 -29.76 1.37 -20.43
CA LYS A 100 -30.97 0.57 -20.70
C LYS A 100 -31.52 -0.12 -19.46
N ARG A 101 -31.81 0.65 -18.40
CA ARG A 101 -32.67 0.15 -17.32
C ARG A 101 -33.68 1.19 -16.84
N THR A 102 -34.32 1.88 -17.78
CA THR A 102 -35.58 2.62 -17.59
C THR A 102 -36.37 2.63 -18.91
N HIS A 103 -36.76 1.47 -19.43
CA HIS A 103 -37.82 1.40 -20.47
C HIS A 103 -38.48 0.02 -20.55
N GLN A 104 -38.79 -0.58 -19.40
CA GLN A 104 -39.72 -1.72 -19.34
C GLN A 104 -40.68 -1.56 -18.16
N CYS A 105 -41.36 -0.42 -18.10
CA CYS A 105 -42.54 -0.19 -17.26
C CYS A 105 -43.52 0.73 -18.00
N GLU A 106 -43.83 0.40 -19.25
CA GLU A 106 -45.06 0.83 -19.92
C GLU A 106 -45.62 -0.42 -20.61
N TYR A 107 -46.94 -0.62 -20.55
CA TYR A 107 -47.72 -1.79 -20.99
C TYR A 107 -47.90 -2.93 -19.97
N ASN A 108 -48.74 -2.73 -18.96
CA ASN A 108 -50.06 -3.38 -18.87
C ASN A 108 -50.66 -3.21 -17.46
N CYS A 109 -51.46 -2.17 -17.28
CA CYS A 109 -52.53 -2.12 -16.29
C CYS A 109 -53.83 -1.80 -17.04
N HIS A 110 -54.39 -2.84 -17.65
CA HIS A 110 -55.78 -2.94 -18.06
C HIS A 110 -56.31 -4.29 -17.54
N ASN A 111 -56.88 -4.25 -16.35
CA ASN A 111 -58.24 -4.71 -16.03
C ASN A 111 -58.52 -4.47 -14.55
#